data_AF-A0A2N0ZUT9-F1
#
_entry.id   AF-A0A2N0ZUT9-F1
#
_cell.length_a   1.000
_cell.length_b   1.000
_cell.length_c   1.000
_cell.angle_alpha   90.00
_cell.angle_beta   90.00
_cell.angle_gamma   90.00
#
_symmetry.space_group_name_H-M   'P 1'
#
loop_
_entity.id
_entity.type
_entity.pdbx_description
1 polymer ?
#
loop_
_entity_poly.entity_id
_entity_poly.type
_entity_poly.pdbx_seq_one_letter_code
_entity_poly.pdbx_strand_id
1 'polypeptide(L)'
;MATEFKKNHAQVCEAWRLLSAVNRATYLEAAIPKLALLTGDANKAKRLFHHLLNAAPSLDKVQRMTGATGESNDLYVTGRGKTMVIGGESARAMAVLGQLIAALLMGNEVILHCPSQAEMCDEAAKILYDTGISDDVLSVANDSQTITLLYIDRLAQVAVAGNNSEVQAISQELANTDGILTQVIAVTDMEGMSEMLTPDYLHRFVTERVRTINTTAIGGNASLLELGT
;
A
#
# COMPACT_ATOMS: atom_id res chain seq x y z
N MET A 1 -1.43 -5.21 -29.24
CA MET A 1 -0.39 -4.22 -28.86
C MET A 1 -0.02 -4.45 -27.41
N ALA A 2 0.64 -5.58 -27.15
CA ALA A 2 0.98 -6.03 -25.80
C ALA A 2 2.47 -5.78 -25.53
N THR A 3 2.76 -5.29 -24.32
CA THR A 3 4.06 -5.30 -23.66
C THR A 3 5.21 -4.54 -24.33
N GLU A 4 5.05 -3.24 -24.54
CA GLU A 4 6.17 -2.36 -24.21
C GLU A 4 6.16 -2.20 -22.69
N PHE A 5 6.98 -2.98 -21.97
CA PHE A 5 7.27 -2.68 -20.58
C PHE A 5 7.75 -1.23 -20.54
N LYS A 6 6.95 -0.31 -19.98
CA LYS A 6 7.34 1.08 -19.77
C LYS A 6 8.73 1.04 -19.14
N LYS A 7 9.75 1.52 -19.88
CA LYS A 7 11.18 1.45 -19.52
C LYS A 7 11.50 1.99 -18.12
N ASN A 8 10.53 2.66 -17.47
CA ASN A 8 10.69 3.33 -16.20
C ASN A 8 9.73 2.90 -15.07
N HIS A 9 8.82 1.94 -15.28
CA HIS A 9 7.76 1.59 -14.30
C HIS A 9 8.33 1.31 -12.90
N ALA A 10 9.35 0.45 -12.81
CA ALA A 10 9.96 0.10 -11.53
C ALA A 10 10.60 1.31 -10.82
N GLN A 11 11.19 2.25 -11.56
CA GLN A 11 11.79 3.44 -10.95
C GLN A 11 10.71 4.41 -10.46
N VAL A 12 9.59 4.55 -11.18
CA VAL A 12 8.47 5.39 -10.78
C VAL A 12 7.81 4.86 -9.51
N CYS A 13 7.53 3.55 -9.45
CA CYS A 13 7.00 2.91 -8.25
C CYS A 13 7.96 3.00 -7.06
N GLU A 14 9.26 2.86 -7.29
CA GLU A 14 10.27 3.03 -6.23
C GLU A 14 10.35 4.48 -5.76
N ALA A 15 10.28 5.46 -6.66
CA ALA A 15 10.23 6.88 -6.29
C ALA A 15 9.01 7.18 -5.40
N TRP A 16 7.83 6.63 -5.72
CA TRP A 16 6.64 6.75 -4.87
C TRP A 16 6.83 6.13 -3.49
N ARG A 17 7.44 4.94 -3.44
CA ARG A 17 7.74 4.24 -2.18
C ARG A 17 8.72 5.02 -1.30
N LEU A 18 9.71 5.68 -1.89
CA LEU A 18 10.75 6.44 -1.19
C LEU A 18 10.29 7.81 -0.67
N LEU A 19 9.13 8.31 -1.10
CA LEU A 19 8.51 9.47 -0.47
C LEU A 19 8.23 9.19 1.01
N SER A 20 8.19 10.24 1.83
CA SER A 20 7.65 10.11 3.19
C SER A 20 6.12 9.95 3.14
N ALA A 21 5.53 9.34 4.17
CA ALA A 21 4.08 9.26 4.30
C ALA A 21 3.44 10.65 4.29
N VAL A 22 4.07 11.65 4.92
CA VAL A 22 3.60 13.05 4.89
C VAL A 22 3.60 13.62 3.46
N ASN A 23 4.65 13.35 2.68
CA ASN A 23 4.71 13.81 1.29
C ASN A 23 3.66 13.12 0.42
N ARG A 24 3.46 11.81 0.58
CA ARG A 24 2.37 11.08 -0.11
C ARG A 24 0.99 11.59 0.29
N ALA A 25 0.79 11.88 1.56
CA ALA A 25 -0.47 12.43 2.08
C ALA A 25 -0.85 13.75 1.39
N THR A 26 0.12 14.55 0.94
CA THR A 26 -0.17 15.81 0.22
C THR A 26 -0.91 15.57 -1.10
N TYR A 27 -0.52 14.54 -1.86
CA TYR A 27 -1.20 14.14 -3.10
C TYR A 27 -2.62 13.62 -2.85
N LEU A 28 -2.77 12.86 -1.76
CA LEU A 28 -4.04 12.24 -1.39
C LEU A 28 -5.02 13.26 -0.79
N GLU A 29 -4.54 14.18 0.03
CA GLU A 29 -5.32 15.28 0.62
C GLU A 29 -5.98 16.14 -0.47
N ALA A 30 -5.23 16.44 -1.53
CA ALA A 30 -5.75 17.17 -2.69
C ALA A 30 -6.88 16.42 -3.43
N ALA A 31 -6.86 15.09 -3.39
CA ALA A 31 -7.85 14.23 -4.05
C ALA A 31 -9.12 14.03 -3.21
N ILE A 32 -9.03 14.09 -1.87
CA ILE A 32 -10.13 13.76 -0.95
C ILE A 32 -11.45 14.47 -1.28
N PRO A 33 -11.50 15.78 -1.58
CA PRO A 33 -12.76 16.46 -1.86
C PRO A 33 -13.52 15.85 -3.03
N LYS A 34 -12.82 15.42 -4.08
CA LYS A 34 -13.42 14.79 -5.27
C LYS A 34 -13.71 13.31 -5.02
N LEU A 35 -12.78 12.56 -4.43
CA LEU A 35 -12.98 11.14 -4.11
C LEU A 35 -14.18 10.91 -3.18
N ALA A 36 -14.39 11.80 -2.21
CA ALA A 36 -15.52 11.71 -1.30
C ALA A 36 -16.89 11.88 -1.99
N LEU A 37 -16.95 12.54 -3.16
CA LEU A 37 -18.21 12.67 -3.88
C LEU A 37 -18.65 11.34 -4.52
N LEU A 38 -17.73 10.40 -4.69
CA LEU A 38 -18.00 9.08 -5.29
C LEU A 38 -18.65 8.10 -4.30
N THR A 39 -18.75 8.43 -3.00
CA THR A 39 -19.08 7.46 -1.94
C THR A 39 -20.54 7.48 -1.49
N GLY A 40 -21.39 8.35 -2.05
CA GLY A 40 -22.78 8.57 -1.62
C GLY A 40 -22.95 9.35 -0.31
N ASP A 41 -21.96 9.34 0.59
CA ASP A 41 -21.86 10.20 1.77
C ASP A 41 -20.47 10.84 1.86
N ALA A 42 -20.34 12.02 1.24
CA ALA A 42 -19.09 12.74 1.15
C ALA A 42 -18.56 13.23 2.50
N ASN A 43 -19.44 13.55 3.45
CA ASN A 43 -19.02 14.05 4.75
C ASN A 43 -18.39 12.92 5.58
N LYS A 44 -19.02 11.74 5.57
CA LYS A 44 -18.48 10.57 6.24
C LYS A 44 -17.19 10.09 5.58
N ALA A 45 -17.12 10.07 4.25
CA ALA A 45 -15.90 9.72 3.51
C ALA A 45 -14.73 10.67 3.82
N LYS A 46 -14.95 11.99 3.79
CA LYS A 46 -13.89 12.96 4.16
C LYS A 46 -13.33 12.71 5.55
N ARG A 47 -14.20 12.45 6.54
CA ARG A 47 -13.76 12.15 7.91
C ARG A 47 -12.89 10.90 7.96
N LEU A 48 -13.32 9.82 7.29
CA LEU A 48 -12.55 8.58 7.23
C LEU A 48 -11.20 8.76 6.52
N PHE A 49 -11.21 9.42 5.36
CA PHE A 49 -9.99 9.61 4.57
C PHE A 49 -8.97 10.49 5.30
N HIS A 50 -9.41 11.61 5.90
CA HIS A 50 -8.53 12.41 6.74
C HIS A 50 -8.04 11.64 7.97
N HIS A 51 -8.87 10.78 8.59
CA HIS A 51 -8.43 9.94 9.70
C HIS A 51 -7.24 9.06 9.29
N LEU A 52 -7.30 8.42 8.11
CA LEU A 52 -6.19 7.63 7.57
C LEU A 52 -4.95 8.51 7.31
N LEU A 53 -5.11 9.67 6.65
CA LEU A 53 -3.99 10.55 6.32
C LEU A 53 -3.33 11.18 7.55
N ASN A 54 -4.09 11.43 8.62
CA ASN A 54 -3.57 12.02 9.86
C ASN A 54 -2.52 11.13 10.57
N ALA A 55 -2.45 9.84 10.23
CA ALA A 55 -1.41 8.95 10.75
C ALA A 55 -0.03 9.17 10.08
N ALA A 56 0.04 9.89 8.96
CA ALA A 56 1.26 10.06 8.17
C ALA A 56 2.50 10.49 9.00
N PRO A 57 2.43 11.49 9.90
CA PRO A 57 3.60 11.91 10.67
C PRO A 57 4.12 10.83 11.63
N SER A 58 3.25 9.96 12.15
CA SER A 58 3.68 8.84 13.00
C SER A 58 4.34 7.72 12.21
N LEU A 59 3.92 7.51 10.97
CA LEU A 59 4.45 6.46 10.09
C LEU A 59 5.87 6.77 9.59
N ASP A 60 6.23 8.06 9.52
CA ASP A 60 7.57 8.51 9.13
C ASP A 60 8.60 8.45 10.29
N LYS A 61 8.17 8.08 11.50
CA LYS A 61 9.09 7.97 12.64
C LYS A 61 10.04 6.80 12.47
N VAL A 62 11.33 7.10 12.54
CA VAL A 62 12.38 6.09 12.61
C VAL A 62 12.70 5.81 14.08
N GLN A 63 12.59 4.55 14.49
CA GLN A 63 12.93 4.10 15.83
C GLN A 63 14.39 3.66 15.90
N ARG A 64 15.21 4.40 16.65
CA ARG A 64 16.57 3.96 17.00
C ARG A 64 16.49 2.76 17.95
N MET A 65 16.99 1.62 17.50
CA MET A 65 17.09 0.40 18.29
C MET A 65 18.39 0.39 19.09
N THR A 66 18.39 -0.33 20.21
CA THR A 66 19.59 -0.62 20.99
C THR A 66 20.56 -1.45 20.15
N GLY A 67 21.86 -1.13 20.19
CA GLY A 67 22.89 -1.81 19.40
C GLY A 67 24.25 -1.76 20.10
N ALA A 68 25.24 -2.43 19.51
CA ALA A 68 26.61 -2.42 20.01
C ALA A 68 27.31 -1.06 19.74
N THR A 69 28.44 -0.82 20.41
CA THR A 69 29.27 0.38 20.14
C THR A 69 29.74 0.41 18.69
N GLY A 70 29.58 1.56 18.03
CA GLY A 70 29.90 1.72 16.62
C GLY A 70 28.96 0.96 15.67
N GLU A 71 27.74 0.67 16.14
CA GLU A 71 26.63 0.20 15.32
C GLU A 71 25.42 1.12 15.55
N SER A 72 24.74 1.53 14.48
CA SER A 72 23.42 2.15 14.56
C SER A 72 22.38 1.30 13.85
N ASN A 73 21.28 1.02 14.54
CA ASN A 73 20.15 0.25 14.03
C ASN A 73 18.91 1.15 14.00
N ASP A 74 18.41 1.45 12.82
CA ASP A 74 17.23 2.29 12.61
C ASP A 74 16.09 1.41 12.09
N LEU A 75 15.05 1.21 12.91
CA LEU A 75 13.80 0.53 12.54
C LEU A 75 12.81 1.53 11.94
N TYR A 76 12.23 1.20 10.80
CA TYR A 76 11.23 2.01 10.10
C TYR A 76 10.32 1.11 9.25
N VAL A 77 9.24 1.65 8.71
CA VAL A 77 8.32 0.92 7.83
C VAL A 77 8.49 1.32 6.37
N THR A 78 8.20 0.41 5.45
CA THR A 78 8.08 0.71 4.01
C THR A 78 6.88 0.00 3.40
N GLY A 79 6.40 0.48 2.26
CA GLY A 79 5.32 -0.17 1.52
C GLY A 79 5.67 -1.62 1.18
N ARG A 80 4.70 -2.52 1.39
CA ARG A 80 4.89 -3.96 1.23
C ARG A 80 5.12 -4.36 -0.23
N GLY A 81 4.52 -3.63 -1.19
CA GLY A 81 4.75 -3.85 -2.61
C GLY A 81 3.52 -3.62 -3.48
N LYS A 82 3.45 -4.36 -4.60
CA LYS A 82 2.30 -4.34 -5.50
C LYS A 82 1.07 -4.85 -4.74
N THR A 83 0.02 -4.05 -4.71
CA THR A 83 -1.18 -4.24 -3.92
C THR A 83 -2.39 -4.24 -4.83
N MET A 84 -3.25 -5.26 -4.73
CA MET A 84 -4.54 -5.22 -5.40
C MET A 84 -5.60 -4.74 -4.40
N VAL A 85 -6.42 -3.76 -4.78
CA VAL A 85 -7.60 -3.34 -4.00
C VAL A 85 -8.83 -3.85 -4.73
N ILE A 86 -9.56 -4.77 -4.09
CA ILE A 86 -10.70 -5.48 -4.66
C ILE A 86 -11.98 -5.08 -3.93
N GLY A 87 -12.97 -4.59 -4.67
CA GLY A 87 -14.34 -4.46 -4.18
C GLY A 87 -15.20 -5.62 -4.67
N GLY A 88 -15.73 -6.42 -3.74
CA GLY A 88 -16.75 -7.44 -4.02
C GLY A 88 -18.09 -6.85 -4.47
N GLU A 89 -19.07 -7.71 -4.71
CA GLU A 89 -20.44 -7.32 -5.05
C GLU A 89 -21.11 -6.54 -3.92
N SER A 90 -20.82 -6.89 -2.66
CA SER A 90 -21.36 -6.18 -1.49
C SER A 90 -20.58 -4.91 -1.10
N ALA A 91 -19.48 -4.62 -1.80
CA ALA A 91 -18.60 -3.52 -1.45
C ALA A 91 -19.28 -2.15 -1.65
N ARG A 92 -19.01 -1.22 -0.74
CA ARG A 92 -19.36 0.19 -0.93
C ARG A 92 -18.14 0.98 -1.40
N ALA A 93 -18.34 1.96 -2.29
CA ALA A 93 -17.30 2.86 -2.79
C ALA A 93 -16.41 3.42 -1.66
N MET A 94 -16.99 3.81 -0.52
CA MET A 94 -16.21 4.32 0.62
C MET A 94 -15.17 3.32 1.15
N ALA A 95 -15.48 2.02 1.20
CA ALA A 95 -14.57 0.99 1.67
C ALA A 95 -13.44 0.76 0.65
N VAL A 96 -13.80 0.69 -0.63
CA VAL A 96 -12.84 0.50 -1.72
C VAL A 96 -11.87 1.69 -1.80
N LEU A 97 -12.40 2.92 -1.76
CA LEU A 97 -11.58 4.14 -1.81
C LEU A 97 -10.75 4.35 -0.53
N GLY A 98 -11.26 3.95 0.64
CA GLY A 98 -10.48 3.96 1.88
C GLY A 98 -9.28 3.01 1.82
N GLN A 99 -9.47 1.79 1.28
CA GLN A 99 -8.37 0.85 1.05
C GLN A 99 -7.36 1.36 0.00
N LEU A 100 -7.84 1.99 -1.06
CA LEU A 100 -7.00 2.66 -2.06
C LEU A 100 -6.12 3.74 -1.43
N ILE A 101 -6.71 4.64 -0.64
CA ILE A 101 -5.99 5.71 0.06
C ILE A 101 -4.97 5.13 1.04
N ALA A 102 -5.35 4.13 1.82
CA ALA A 102 -4.45 3.45 2.75
C ALA A 102 -3.25 2.83 2.03
N ALA A 103 -3.48 2.06 0.96
CA ALA A 103 -2.42 1.42 0.20
C ALA A 103 -1.45 2.45 -0.39
N LEU A 104 -1.96 3.50 -1.03
CA LEU A 104 -1.15 4.57 -1.60
C LEU A 104 -0.38 5.35 -0.54
N LEU A 105 -1.02 5.71 0.59
CA LEU A 105 -0.37 6.39 1.72
C LEU A 105 0.81 5.60 2.26
N MET A 106 0.68 4.28 2.30
CA MET A 106 1.74 3.38 2.77
C MET A 106 2.83 3.11 1.72
N GLY A 107 2.80 3.78 0.56
CA GLY A 107 3.85 3.70 -0.45
C GLY A 107 3.77 2.45 -1.32
N ASN A 108 2.58 1.86 -1.44
CA ASN A 108 2.34 0.73 -2.32
C ASN A 108 1.98 1.17 -3.74
N GLU A 109 2.35 0.34 -4.71
CA GLU A 109 1.77 0.38 -6.05
C GLU A 109 0.41 -0.33 -6.00
N VAL A 110 -0.61 0.24 -6.63
CA VAL A 110 -2.00 -0.21 -6.51
C VAL A 110 -2.60 -0.60 -7.86
N ILE A 111 -3.21 -1.77 -7.90
CA ILE A 111 -4.14 -2.19 -8.94
C ILE A 111 -5.54 -2.11 -8.32
N LEU A 112 -6.35 -1.15 -8.76
CA LEU A 112 -7.71 -0.96 -8.30
C LEU A 112 -8.68 -1.78 -9.15
N HIS A 113 -9.56 -2.51 -8.48
CA HIS A 113 -10.48 -3.41 -9.16
C HIS A 113 -11.82 -3.54 -8.40
N CYS A 114 -12.90 -3.04 -8.97
CA CYS A 114 -14.25 -3.23 -8.42
C CYS A 114 -15.24 -3.35 -9.58
N PRO A 115 -15.53 -4.57 -10.09
CA PRO A 115 -16.38 -4.78 -11.26
C PRO A 115 -17.77 -4.16 -11.12
N SER A 116 -18.36 -4.28 -9.92
CA SER A 116 -19.69 -3.73 -9.60
C SER A 116 -19.74 -2.20 -9.68
N GLN A 117 -18.59 -1.52 -9.61
CA GLN A 117 -18.46 -0.07 -9.59
C GLN A 117 -17.30 0.40 -10.49
N ALA A 118 -17.17 -0.16 -11.69
CA ALA A 118 -16.05 0.12 -12.60
C ALA A 118 -15.88 1.62 -12.93
N GLU A 119 -16.99 2.35 -13.15
CA GLU A 119 -16.94 3.80 -13.42
C GLU A 119 -16.31 4.59 -12.27
N MET A 120 -16.61 4.20 -11.02
CA MET A 120 -16.02 4.80 -9.82
C MET A 120 -14.52 4.53 -9.73
N CYS A 121 -14.06 3.35 -10.16
CA CYS A 121 -12.62 3.06 -10.24
C CYS A 121 -11.92 3.96 -11.25
N ASP A 122 -12.48 4.11 -12.46
CA ASP A 122 -11.92 4.96 -13.50
C ASP A 122 -11.89 6.44 -13.10
N GLU A 123 -12.97 6.92 -12.46
CA GLU A 123 -13.05 8.30 -11.98
C GLU A 123 -12.08 8.55 -10.82
N ALA A 124 -11.97 7.63 -9.87
CA ALA A 124 -11.00 7.73 -8.77
C ALA A 124 -9.56 7.76 -9.29
N ALA A 125 -9.23 6.94 -10.29
CA ALA A 125 -7.91 6.94 -10.91
C ALA A 125 -7.62 8.28 -11.59
N LYS A 126 -8.56 8.82 -12.38
CA LYS A 126 -8.43 10.15 -13.00
C LYS A 126 -8.19 11.26 -11.96
N ILE A 127 -8.98 11.25 -10.88
CA ILE A 127 -8.82 12.23 -9.78
C ILE A 127 -7.42 12.16 -9.17
N LEU A 128 -6.87 10.96 -8.96
CA LEU A 128 -5.55 10.77 -8.38
C LEU A 128 -4.43 11.11 -9.37
N TYR A 129 -4.63 10.87 -10.66
CA TYR A 129 -3.70 11.32 -11.70
C TYR A 129 -3.62 12.84 -11.77
N ASP A 130 -4.76 13.53 -11.65
CA ASP A 130 -4.82 15.00 -11.62
C ASP A 130 -4.05 15.61 -10.43
N THR A 131 -3.83 14.86 -9.35
CA THR A 131 -3.02 15.34 -8.21
C THR A 131 -1.52 15.07 -8.39
N GLY A 132 -1.12 14.34 -9.43
CA GLY A 132 0.28 14.04 -9.75
C GLY A 132 0.72 12.62 -9.43
N ILE A 133 -0.19 11.72 -9.04
CA ILE A 133 0.12 10.28 -8.93
C ILE A 133 0.25 9.71 -10.34
N SER A 134 1.32 8.95 -10.60
CA SER A 134 1.54 8.34 -11.91
C SER A 134 0.60 7.15 -12.15
N ASP A 135 0.22 6.93 -13.41
CA ASP A 135 -0.47 5.74 -13.90
C ASP A 135 0.38 4.44 -13.79
N ASP A 136 1.68 4.56 -13.49
CA ASP A 136 2.52 3.43 -13.07
C ASP A 136 2.31 3.05 -11.60
N VAL A 137 1.95 4.01 -10.74
CA VAL A 137 1.72 3.79 -9.31
C VAL A 137 0.30 3.28 -9.05
N LEU A 138 -0.68 3.81 -9.80
CA LEU A 138 -2.08 3.40 -9.71
C LEU A 138 -2.57 3.00 -11.09
N SER A 139 -3.13 1.80 -11.22
CA SER A 139 -3.81 1.33 -12.43
C SER A 139 -5.19 0.76 -12.09
N VAL A 140 -6.09 0.74 -13.06
CA VAL A 140 -7.42 0.12 -12.94
C VAL A 140 -7.46 -1.16 -13.76
N ALA A 141 -7.89 -2.25 -13.14
CA ALA A 141 -8.04 -3.55 -13.78
C ALA A 141 -9.47 -3.76 -14.30
N ASN A 142 -9.58 -4.37 -15.48
CA ASN A 142 -10.87 -4.80 -16.03
C ASN A 142 -11.32 -6.15 -15.43
N ASP A 143 -12.62 -6.44 -15.54
CA ASP A 143 -13.26 -7.65 -14.98
C ASP A 143 -12.74 -8.96 -15.57
N SER A 144 -12.35 -8.96 -16.84
CA SER A 144 -11.81 -10.16 -17.50
C SER A 144 -10.45 -10.63 -16.94
N GLN A 145 -9.82 -9.82 -16.08
CA GLN A 145 -8.47 -10.06 -15.57
C GLN A 145 -8.45 -10.47 -14.10
N THR A 146 -9.57 -10.47 -13.36
CA THR A 146 -9.59 -10.66 -11.89
C THR A 146 -8.80 -11.86 -11.41
N ILE A 147 -9.12 -13.05 -11.94
CA ILE A 147 -8.42 -14.30 -11.59
C ILE A 147 -6.95 -14.18 -12.01
N THR A 148 -6.68 -13.81 -13.27
CA THR A 148 -5.32 -13.65 -13.78
C THR A 148 -4.45 -12.69 -12.94
N LEU A 149 -5.05 -11.64 -12.38
CA LEU A 149 -4.36 -10.66 -11.54
C LEU A 149 -4.04 -11.23 -10.16
N LEU A 150 -4.93 -12.04 -9.57
CA LEU A 150 -4.67 -12.71 -8.30
C LEU A 150 -3.47 -13.67 -8.38
N TYR A 151 -3.22 -14.28 -9.55
CA TYR A 151 -2.08 -15.15 -9.82
C TYR A 151 -0.82 -14.42 -10.27
N ILE A 152 -0.75 -13.08 -10.18
CA ILE A 152 0.52 -12.39 -10.47
C ILE A 152 1.53 -12.76 -9.38
N ASP A 153 2.63 -13.42 -9.77
CA ASP A 153 3.79 -13.85 -8.94
C ASP A 153 4.42 -12.77 -8.03
N ARG A 154 3.96 -11.53 -8.09
CA ARG A 154 4.52 -10.37 -7.41
C ARG A 154 3.50 -9.55 -6.60
N LEU A 155 2.27 -10.02 -6.44
CA LEU A 155 1.36 -9.38 -5.49
C LEU A 155 1.88 -9.58 -4.07
N ALA A 156 2.19 -8.47 -3.40
CA ALA A 156 2.60 -8.52 -2.02
C ALA A 156 1.39 -8.67 -1.09
N GLN A 157 0.25 -8.09 -1.47
CA GLN A 157 -0.97 -8.08 -0.68
C GLN A 157 -2.22 -7.81 -1.52
N VAL A 158 -3.37 -8.22 -0.98
CA VAL A 158 -4.69 -7.92 -1.53
C VAL A 158 -5.55 -7.30 -0.43
N ALA A 159 -6.01 -6.08 -0.65
CA ALA A 159 -7.02 -5.45 0.19
C ALA A 159 -8.40 -5.75 -0.40
N VAL A 160 -9.30 -6.28 0.42
CA VAL A 160 -10.64 -6.72 -0.02
C VAL A 160 -11.69 -5.97 0.79
N ALA A 161 -12.60 -5.30 0.09
CA ALA A 161 -13.83 -4.77 0.65
C ALA A 161 -15.00 -5.66 0.21
N GLY A 162 -15.73 -6.23 1.16
CA GLY A 162 -16.85 -7.12 0.88
C GLY A 162 -17.27 -7.90 2.11
N ASN A 163 -18.26 -8.78 1.97
CA ASN A 163 -18.73 -9.60 3.08
C ASN A 163 -17.73 -10.73 3.40
N ASN A 164 -17.97 -11.43 4.51
CA ASN A 164 -17.09 -12.51 4.95
C ASN A 164 -16.93 -13.63 3.91
N SER A 165 -17.99 -14.00 3.19
CA SER A 165 -17.91 -15.04 2.17
C SER A 165 -17.04 -14.63 0.97
N GLU A 166 -17.13 -13.37 0.52
CA GLU A 166 -16.31 -12.83 -0.57
C GLU A 166 -14.83 -12.76 -0.17
N VAL A 167 -14.55 -12.25 1.03
CA VAL A 167 -13.19 -12.22 1.60
C VAL A 167 -12.61 -13.63 1.72
N GLN A 168 -13.43 -14.59 2.18
CA GLN A 168 -13.00 -15.98 2.33
C GLN A 168 -12.72 -16.63 0.98
N ALA A 169 -13.55 -16.37 -0.05
CA ALA A 169 -13.33 -16.89 -1.40
C ALA A 169 -12.01 -16.39 -1.99
N ILE A 170 -11.72 -15.08 -1.89
CA ILE A 170 -10.44 -14.51 -2.34
C ILE A 170 -9.26 -15.08 -1.54
N SER A 171 -9.43 -15.23 -0.22
CA SER A 171 -8.38 -15.79 0.64
C SER A 171 -8.05 -17.24 0.28
N GLN A 172 -9.07 -18.05 -0.04
CA GLN A 172 -8.89 -19.43 -0.49
C GLN A 172 -8.20 -19.50 -1.85
N GLU A 173 -8.58 -18.62 -2.79
CA GLU A 173 -7.94 -18.56 -4.10
C GLU A 173 -6.46 -18.21 -3.99
N LEU A 174 -6.13 -17.19 -3.19
CA LEU A 174 -4.74 -16.82 -2.91
C LEU A 174 -3.96 -17.94 -2.20
N ALA A 175 -4.60 -18.71 -1.32
CA ALA A 175 -3.95 -19.84 -0.67
C ALA A 175 -3.63 -21.02 -1.61
N ASN A 176 -4.33 -21.10 -2.75
CA ASN A 176 -4.05 -22.09 -3.81
C ASN A 176 -2.91 -21.64 -4.76
N THR A 177 -2.38 -20.42 -4.60
CA THR A 177 -1.25 -19.94 -5.41
C THR A 177 0.06 -20.50 -4.89
N ASP A 178 0.95 -20.91 -5.80
CA ASP A 178 2.34 -21.23 -5.47
C ASP A 178 3.12 -19.92 -5.27
N GLY A 179 3.95 -19.84 -4.24
CA GLY A 179 4.84 -18.69 -4.02
C GLY A 179 4.73 -18.07 -2.63
N ILE A 180 4.87 -16.73 -2.57
CA ILE A 180 4.83 -15.98 -1.31
C ILE A 180 3.39 -15.92 -0.81
N LEU A 181 3.20 -16.10 0.49
CA LEU A 181 1.89 -15.89 1.13
C LEU A 181 1.47 -14.42 1.00
N THR A 182 0.58 -14.16 0.05
CA THR A 182 -0.07 -12.87 -0.17
C THR A 182 -1.00 -12.57 1.00
N GLN A 183 -0.75 -11.50 1.77
CA GLN A 183 -1.66 -11.17 2.88
C GLN A 183 -2.94 -10.53 2.36
N VAL A 184 -4.05 -10.93 2.97
CA VAL A 184 -5.36 -10.35 2.76
C VAL A 184 -5.63 -9.30 3.84
N ILE A 185 -6.06 -8.11 3.41
CA ILE A 185 -6.48 -7.01 4.27
C ILE A 185 -7.97 -6.79 4.06
N ALA A 186 -8.79 -7.35 4.94
CA ALA A 186 -10.23 -7.33 4.81
C ALA A 186 -10.84 -6.09 5.47
N VAL A 187 -11.86 -5.52 4.82
CA VAL A 187 -12.84 -4.60 5.41
C VAL A 187 -14.20 -5.23 5.12
N THR A 188 -14.91 -5.61 6.18
CA THR A 188 -16.19 -6.34 6.11
C THR A 188 -17.35 -5.51 6.64
N ASP A 189 -17.08 -4.56 7.52
CA ASP A 189 -18.06 -3.59 7.98
C ASP A 189 -18.22 -2.42 6.99
N MET A 190 -19.11 -2.60 6.01
CA MET A 190 -19.41 -1.58 4.98
C MET A 190 -20.13 -0.33 5.52
N GLU A 191 -20.62 -0.37 6.77
CA GLU A 191 -21.36 0.74 7.36
C GLU A 191 -20.49 1.54 8.32
N GLY A 192 -19.88 0.90 9.31
CA GLY A 192 -19.03 1.55 10.30
C GLY A 192 -17.58 1.73 9.87
N MET A 193 -17.09 0.94 8.90
CA MET A 193 -15.67 0.85 8.53
C MET A 193 -14.77 0.56 9.72
N SER A 194 -15.26 -0.22 10.69
CA SER A 194 -14.60 -0.43 11.98
C SER A 194 -13.14 -0.92 11.86
N GLU A 195 -12.84 -1.78 10.88
CA GLU A 195 -11.48 -2.27 10.66
C GLU A 195 -10.51 -1.15 10.25
N MET A 196 -10.98 -0.13 9.54
CA MET A 196 -10.14 1.00 9.12
C MET A 196 -9.81 1.98 10.25
N LEU A 197 -10.55 1.90 11.35
CA LEU A 197 -10.41 2.80 12.49
C LEU A 197 -9.47 2.24 13.57
N THR A 198 -8.97 1.01 13.39
CA THR A 198 -8.04 0.42 14.35
C THR A 198 -6.64 1.03 14.19
N PRO A 199 -5.88 1.23 15.29
CA PRO A 199 -4.55 1.85 15.22
C PRO A 199 -3.55 1.10 14.32
N ASP A 200 -3.72 -0.21 14.19
CA ASP A 200 -2.85 -1.11 13.43
C ASP A 200 -3.25 -1.26 11.96
N TYR A 201 -4.41 -0.72 11.53
CA TYR A 201 -4.94 -0.93 10.18
C TYR A 201 -3.93 -0.60 9.08
N LEU A 202 -3.31 0.58 9.14
CA LEU A 202 -2.31 1.02 8.16
C LEU A 202 -1.03 0.20 8.21
N HIS A 203 -0.69 -0.38 9.36
CA HIS A 203 0.50 -1.23 9.52
C HIS A 203 0.37 -2.55 8.74
N ARG A 204 -0.86 -2.95 8.38
CA ARG A 204 -1.09 -4.11 7.53
C ARG A 204 -0.62 -3.92 6.09
N PHE A 205 -0.40 -2.68 5.65
CA PHE A 205 0.03 -2.35 4.28
C PHE A 205 1.55 -2.16 4.13
N VAL A 206 2.32 -2.41 5.19
CA VAL A 206 3.78 -2.20 5.22
C VAL A 206 4.55 -3.43 5.66
N THR A 207 5.86 -3.35 5.50
CA THR A 207 6.82 -4.23 6.15
C THR A 207 7.78 -3.39 7.00
N GLU A 208 8.18 -3.94 8.13
CA GLU A 208 9.24 -3.37 8.96
C GLU A 208 10.61 -3.59 8.30
N ARG A 209 11.48 -2.60 8.42
CA ARG A 209 12.86 -2.63 7.91
C ARG A 209 13.79 -2.08 8.97
N VAL A 210 14.94 -2.73 9.12
CA VAL A 210 16.04 -2.24 9.93
C VAL A 210 17.19 -1.88 9.01
N ARG A 211 17.68 -0.64 9.13
CA ARG A 211 18.96 -0.24 8.54
C ARG A 211 20.03 -0.27 9.62
N THR A 212 20.99 -1.16 9.45
CA THR A 212 22.18 -1.27 10.31
C THR A 212 23.37 -0.60 9.63
N ILE A 213 24.02 0.32 10.32
CA ILE A 213 25.30 0.92 9.89
C ILE A 213 26.35 0.55 10.92
N ASN A 214 27.31 -0.27 10.52
CA ASN A 214 28.45 -0.65 11.35
C ASN A 214 29.66 0.22 11.00
N THR A 215 30.03 1.13 11.91
CA THR A 215 31.20 2.00 11.79
C THR A 215 32.46 1.41 12.43
N THR A 216 32.37 0.34 13.24
CA THR A 216 33.57 -0.35 13.77
C THR A 216 34.40 -1.02 12.67
N ALA A 217 33.81 -1.34 11.53
CA ALA A 217 34.54 -1.82 10.35
C ALA A 217 35.59 -0.81 9.80
N ILE A 218 35.51 0.46 10.19
CA ILE A 218 36.47 1.51 9.78
C ILE A 218 37.65 1.63 10.79
N GLY A 219 37.50 1.09 12.00
CA GLY A 219 38.43 1.26 13.13
C GLY A 219 38.99 -0.03 13.72
N GLY A 220 38.94 -1.15 12.98
CA GLY A 220 39.64 -2.36 13.37
C GLY A 220 41.13 -2.07 13.59
N ASN A 221 41.73 -2.62 14.66
CA ASN A 221 43.16 -2.53 14.89
C ASN A 221 43.88 -3.07 13.64
N ALA A 222 44.47 -2.19 12.82
CA ALA A 222 45.10 -2.56 11.56
C ALA A 222 46.16 -3.66 11.75
N SER A 223 46.77 -3.74 12.94
CA SER A 223 47.72 -4.79 13.31
C SER A 223 47.13 -6.21 13.31
N LEU A 224 45.80 -6.38 13.42
CA LEU A 224 45.14 -7.70 13.28
C LEU A 224 44.99 -8.14 11.80
N LEU A 225 45.02 -7.20 10.86
CA LEU A 225 45.04 -7.51 9.41
C LEU A 225 46.45 -7.90 8.93
N GLU A 226 47.50 -7.47 9.65
CA GLU A 226 48.91 -7.75 9.33
C GLU A 226 49.40 -9.13 9.83
N LEU A 227 48.64 -9.83 10.68
CA LEU A 227 49.00 -11.17 11.19
C LEU A 227 48.78 -12.31 10.18
N GLY A 228 48.30 -12.00 8.97
CA GLY A 228 48.00 -12.94 7.89
C GLY A 228 48.94 -12.91 6.68
N THR A 229 50.03 -12.14 6.74
CA THR A 229 51.12 -12.14 5.73
C THR A 229 52.40 -12.68 6.34
#